data_AF-A0A8E2LHF0-F1
#
_entry.id   AF-A0A8E2LHF0-F1
#
_cell.length_a   1.000
_cell.length_b   1.000
_cell.length_c   1.000
_cell.angle_alpha   90.00
_cell.angle_beta   90.00
_cell.angle_gamma   90.00
#
_symmetry.space_group_name_H-M   'P 1'
#
loop_
_entity.id
_entity.type
_entity.pdbx_description
1 polymer ?
#
loop_
_entity_poly.entity_id
_entity_poly.type
_entity_poly.pdbx_seq_one_letter_code
_entity_poly.pdbx_strand_id
1 'polypeptide(L)' 'MAGRSLTIDINSKTFVAKLKAIAKHMNALAEELEQIDKSVCPSCGKELDTNDFYADGKLWHTMKDCLSCGYSLRE' A
#
# COMPACT_ATOMS: atom_id res chain seq x y z
N MET A 1 -15.70 53.95 -16.58
CA MET A 1 -14.94 53.10 -15.64
C MET A 1 -14.03 52.20 -16.45
N ALA A 2 -12.72 52.45 -16.46
CA ALA A 2 -11.78 51.67 -17.25
C ALA A 2 -11.52 50.33 -16.54
N GLY A 3 -12.10 49.25 -17.06
CA GLY A 3 -11.90 47.91 -16.55
C GLY A 3 -10.45 47.47 -16.77
N ARG A 4 -9.74 47.15 -15.69
CA ARG A 4 -8.41 46.56 -15.74
C ARG A 4 -8.55 45.08 -16.06
N SER A 5 -8.10 44.68 -17.25
CA SER A 5 -8.00 43.28 -17.66
C SER A 5 -6.72 42.68 -17.09
N LEU A 6 -6.84 41.63 -16.27
CA LEU A 6 -5.72 40.80 -15.82
C LEU A 6 -5.72 39.51 -16.63
N THR A 7 -4.67 39.31 -17.43
CA THR A 7 -4.49 38.09 -18.22
C THR A 7 -3.66 37.11 -17.39
N ILE A 8 -4.26 35.99 -16.99
CA ILE A 8 -3.55 34.91 -16.28
C ILE A 8 -3.17 33.87 -17.32
N ASP A 9 -1.88 33.78 -17.61
CA ASP A 9 -1.34 32.75 -18.49
C ASP A 9 -0.99 31.50 -17.66
N ILE A 10 -1.84 30.48 -17.76
CA ILE A 10 -1.60 29.19 -17.08
C ILE A 10 -0.85 28.31 -18.06
N ASN A 11 0.42 28.01 -17.74
CA ASN A 11 1.19 27.01 -18.47
C ASN A 11 0.62 25.61 -18.19
N SER A 12 -0.38 25.22 -18.98
CA SER A 12 -1.13 23.98 -18.87
C SER A 12 -0.23 22.74 -18.99
N LYS A 13 0.85 22.83 -19.76
CA LYS A 13 1.82 21.71 -19.93
C LYS A 13 2.57 21.42 -18.64
N THR A 14 3.09 22.45 -17.99
CA THR A 14 3.80 22.32 -16.70
C THR A 14 2.84 21.84 -15.61
N PHE A 15 1.60 22.35 -15.61
CA PHE A 15 0.57 21.93 -14.67
C PHE A 15 0.21 20.44 -14.83
N VAL A 16 -0.04 20.00 -16.06
CA VAL A 16 -0.31 18.58 -16.38
C VAL A 16 0.87 17.68 -16.02
N ALA A 17 2.11 18.12 -16.27
CA ALA A 17 3.30 17.35 -15.89
C ALA A 17 3.40 17.14 -14.38
N LYS A 18 3.12 18.18 -13.59
CA LYS A 18 3.10 18.08 -12.12
C LYS A 18 1.98 17.17 -11.62
N LEU A 19 0.77 17.27 -12.19
CA LEU A 19 -0.33 16.37 -11.87
C LEU A 19 0.00 14.89 -12.18
N LYS A 20 0.66 14.62 -13.31
CA LYS A 20 1.14 13.28 -13.65
C LYS A 20 2.20 12.76 -12.67
N ALA A 21 3.11 13.62 -12.21
CA ALA A 21 4.09 13.25 -11.20
C ALA A 21 3.41 12.88 -9.87
N ILE A 22 2.45 13.70 -9.41
CA ILE A 22 1.67 13.43 -8.21
C ILE A 22 0.92 12.10 -8.33
N ALA A 23 0.26 11.84 -9.46
CA ALA A 23 -0.44 10.58 -9.70
C ALA A 23 0.49 9.36 -9.64
N LYS A 24 1.72 9.46 -10.19
CA LYS A 24 2.72 8.40 -10.08
C LYS A 24 3.14 8.14 -8.63
N HIS A 25 3.36 9.21 -7.86
CA HIS A 25 3.74 9.07 -6.44
C HIS A 25 2.61 8.50 -5.59
N MET A 26 1.36 8.84 -5.87
CA MET A 26 0.19 8.27 -5.18
C MET A 26 0.03 6.77 -5.47
N ASN A 27 0.27 6.34 -6.72
CA ASN A 27 0.23 4.92 -7.08
C ASN A 27 1.35 4.12 -6.39
N ALA A 28 2.58 4.65 -6.35
CA ALA A 28 3.69 4.00 -5.64
C ALA A 28 3.38 3.86 -4.14
N LEU A 29 2.80 4.89 -3.51
CA LEU A 29 2.40 4.83 -2.11
C LEU A 29 1.29 3.79 -1.86
N ALA A 30 0.35 3.63 -2.81
CA ALA A 30 -0.69 2.61 -2.71
C ALA A 30 -0.10 1.19 -2.79
N GLU A 31 0.87 0.95 -3.68
CA GLU A 31 1.60 -0.32 -3.78
C GLU A 31 2.42 -0.62 -2.51
N GLU A 32 3.03 0.41 -1.89
CA GLU A 32 3.74 0.26 -0.62
C GLU A 32 2.79 -0.09 0.53
N LEU A 33 1.61 0.53 0.59
CA LEU A 33 0.60 0.24 1.61
C LEU A 33 0.02 -1.18 1.46
N GLU A 34 -0.18 -1.65 0.23
CA GLU A 34 -0.64 -3.03 -0.03
C GLU A 34 0.38 -4.09 0.40
N GLN A 35 1.67 -3.73 0.48
CA GLN A 35 2.72 -4.60 1.03
C GLN A 35 2.75 -4.64 2.56
N ILE A 36 2.20 -3.63 3.26
CA ILE A 36 2.15 -3.60 4.73
C ILE A 36 1.12 -4.59 5.27
N ASP A 37 0.01 -4.82 4.56
CA ASP A 37 -0.98 -5.83 4.93
C ASP A 37 -0.45 -7.27 4.77
N LYS A 38 0.65 -7.45 4.03
CA LYS A 38 1.31 -8.74 3.93
C LYS A 38 2.17 -8.98 5.15
N SER A 39 1.82 -10.01 5.91
CA SER A 39 2.61 -10.47 7.05
C SER A 39 3.99 -10.93 6.55
N VAL A 40 5.05 -10.17 6.84
CA VAL A 40 6.43 -10.55 6.46
C VAL A 40 7.11 -11.26 7.63
N CYS A 41 7.85 -12.32 7.33
CA CYS A 41 8.59 -13.12 8.30
C CYS A 41 9.73 -12.28 8.91
N PRO A 42 9.77 -12.04 10.24
CA PRO A 42 10.81 -11.25 10.89
C PRO A 42 12.20 -11.91 10.83
N SER A 43 12.25 -13.24 10.62
CA SER A 43 13.51 -13.98 10.55
C SER A 43 14.20 -13.91 9.17
N CYS A 44 13.45 -13.89 8.06
CA CYS A 44 14.04 -14.01 6.72
C CYS A 44 13.51 -13.02 5.68
N GLY A 45 12.55 -12.16 6.05
CA GLY A 45 12.02 -11.11 5.17
C GLY A 45 11.09 -11.60 4.05
N LYS A 46 10.70 -12.87 4.05
CA LYS A 46 9.75 -13.44 3.07
C LYS A 46 8.32 -13.44 3.60
N GLU A 47 7.33 -13.58 2.71
CA GLU A 47 5.91 -13.62 3.08
C GLU A 47 5.60 -14.79 4.05
N LEU A 48 4.72 -14.52 5.03
CA LEU A 48 4.13 -15.51 5.94
C LEU A 48 2.82 -16.02 5.35
N ASP A 49 2.63 -17.33 5.39
CA ASP A 49 1.37 -18.00 5.08
C ASP A 49 0.45 -17.97 6.31
N THR A 50 -0.83 -17.69 6.13
CA THR A 50 -1.80 -17.56 7.23
C THR A 50 -2.78 -18.73 7.23
N ASN A 51 -2.81 -19.48 8.32
CA ASN A 51 -3.62 -20.67 8.51
C ASN A 51 -4.62 -20.46 9.65
N ASP A 52 -5.90 -20.37 9.30
CA ASP A 52 -7.00 -20.21 10.25
C ASP A 52 -7.56 -21.56 10.67
N PHE A 53 -7.56 -21.83 11.97
CA PHE A 53 -8.11 -23.04 12.58
C PHE A 53 -9.49 -22.73 13.15
N TYR A 54 -10.50 -23.44 12.66
CA TYR A 54 -11.89 -23.31 13.11
C TYR A 54 -12.29 -24.50 13.99
N ALA A 55 -12.90 -24.23 15.14
CA ALA A 55 -13.51 -25.22 16.01
C ALA A 55 -14.97 -24.83 16.27
N ASP A 56 -15.90 -25.78 16.12
CA ASP A 56 -17.35 -25.56 16.28
C ASP A 56 -17.90 -24.40 15.43
N GLY A 57 -17.34 -24.21 14.24
CA GLY A 57 -17.73 -23.12 13.32
C GLY A 57 -17.26 -21.73 13.74
N LYS A 58 -16.44 -21.62 14.79
CA LYS A 58 -15.81 -20.36 15.22
C LYS A 58 -14.31 -20.40 14.96
N LEU A 59 -13.74 -19.25 14.62
CA LEU A 59 -12.28 -19.11 14.54
C LEU A 59 -11.71 -19.37 15.93
N TRP A 60 -10.92 -20.43 16.05
CA TRP A 60 -10.28 -20.84 17.29
C TRP A 60 -8.90 -20.20 17.41
N HIS A 61 -8.15 -20.20 16.31
CA HIS A 61 -6.77 -19.72 16.31
C HIS A 61 -6.25 -19.43 14.91
N THR A 62 -5.33 -18.46 14.77
CA THR A 62 -4.65 -18.15 13.51
C THR A 62 -3.14 -18.37 13.67
N MET A 63 -2.55 -19.14 12.75
CA MET A 63 -1.13 -19.43 12.73
C MET A 63 -0.49 -18.81 11.49
N LYS A 64 0.65 -18.14 11.66
CA LYS A 64 1.40 -17.54 10.56
C LYS A 64 2.74 -18.24 10.39
N ASP A 65 2.93 -18.93 9.28
CA ASP A 65 4.08 -19.79 9.04
C ASP A 65 4.92 -19.30 7.85
N CYS A 66 6.24 -19.26 8.02
CA CYS A 66 7.17 -18.98 6.93
C CYS A 66 7.65 -20.29 6.30
N LEU A 67 7.14 -20.60 5.10
CA LEU A 67 7.54 -21.80 4.34
C LEU A 67 9.03 -21.82 3.93
N SER A 68 9.73 -20.69 4.05
CA SER A 68 11.14 -20.58 3.64
C SER A 68 12.15 -20.84 4.75
N CYS A 69 11.86 -20.43 5.99
CA CYS A 69 12.79 -20.62 7.11
C CYS A 69 12.20 -21.40 8.28
N GLY A 70 10.92 -21.77 8.20
CA GLY A 70 10.23 -22.51 9.26
C GLY A 70 9.86 -21.67 10.49
N TYR A 71 9.99 -20.34 10.41
CA TYR A 71 9.51 -19.45 11.47
C TYR A 71 7.98 -19.52 11.57
N SER A 72 7.45 -19.72 12.77
CA SER A 72 6.02 -19.75 13.03
C SER A 72 5.68 -18.71 14.10
N LEU A 73 4.60 -17.97 13.88
CA LEU A 73 4.02 -17.02 14.82
C LEU A 73 2.60 -17.46 15.15
N ARG A 74 2.32 -17.49 16.46
CA ARG A 74 1.06 -17.95 17.03
C ARG A 74 0.29 -16.75 17.56
N GLU A 75 -0.87 -16.41 16.97
CA GLU A 75 -1.72 -15.25 17.36
C GLU A 75 -3.00 -15.63 18.13
#